data_AF-A0A353PHW3-F1
#
_entry.id   AF-A0A353PHW3-F1
#
_cell.length_a   1.000
_cell.length_b   1.000
_cell.length_c   1.000
_cell.angle_alpha   90.00
_cell.angle_beta   90.00
_cell.angle_gamma   90.00
#
_symmetry.space_group_name_H-M   'P 1'
#
loop_
_entity.id
_entity.type
_entity.pdbx_description
1 polymer ?
#
loop_
_entity_poly.entity_id
_entity_poly.type
_entity_poly.pdbx_seq_one_letter_code
_entity_poly.pdbx_strand_id
1 'polypeptide(L)'
;MFRLNKLVLGEKMRLFMMALFLVVFIVFSVQIILEEPMLRIQILYILVMLFFSFFFIISEILRFFYQKATKHLVIDCNPDQAVEVANTLKKLDIIKGYSSSLLVFYTLIYMDQGNYEKLEEHLKNPAFQTSSSLKLVYNYNMFYIQIHKNDFEKATEYFKLINDAYKVKTKKRYAARPVYSLSMVSADYYLLKGNMNKTYDFLKNVVPTSLNNRELTYYYILFAKYYKAEKNQKETVYVNDAREIGPELAHVKNYK
;
A
#
# COMPACT_ATOMS: atom_id res chain seq x y z
N MET A 1 -2.29 5.44 9.36
CA MET A 1 -2.09 6.62 8.49
C MET A 1 -0.63 7.02 8.46
N PHE A 2 -0.04 7.00 7.28
CA PHE A 2 1.37 7.32 7.03
C PHE A 2 1.53 8.85 6.90
N ARG A 3 2.30 9.50 7.79
CA ARG A 3 2.57 10.95 7.72
C ARG A 3 3.73 11.24 6.76
N LEU A 4 3.50 12.00 5.69
CA LEU A 4 4.48 12.34 4.63
C LEU A 4 5.76 13.01 5.15
N ASN A 5 5.66 13.99 6.06
CA ASN A 5 6.85 14.71 6.55
C ASN A 5 7.80 13.84 7.38
N LYS A 6 7.29 12.72 7.93
CA LYS A 6 8.10 11.73 8.66
C LYS A 6 8.82 10.74 7.74
N LEU A 7 8.38 10.62 6.48
CA LEU A 7 8.94 9.69 5.50
C LEU A 7 10.22 10.25 4.86
N VAL A 8 10.21 11.49 4.36
CA VAL A 8 11.34 12.02 3.56
C VAL A 8 12.54 12.46 4.41
N LEU A 9 12.31 13.20 5.50
CA LEU A 9 13.36 13.60 6.46
C LEU A 9 13.90 12.41 7.25
N GLY A 10 13.01 11.45 7.57
CA GLY A 10 13.40 10.19 8.21
C GLY A 10 14.25 9.30 7.30
N GLU A 11 14.01 9.32 5.99
CA GLU A 11 14.70 8.47 5.03
C GLU A 11 16.14 8.91 4.75
N LYS A 12 16.39 10.21 4.56
CA LYS A 12 17.77 10.72 4.39
C LYS A 12 18.62 10.46 5.63
N MET A 13 18.08 10.75 6.82
CA MET A 13 18.75 10.46 8.09
C MET A 13 18.96 8.97 8.29
N ARG A 14 17.98 8.13 7.94
CA ARG A 14 18.12 6.67 7.99
C ARG A 14 19.24 6.18 7.07
N LEU A 15 19.28 6.63 5.81
CA LEU A 15 20.32 6.23 4.86
C LEU A 15 21.70 6.63 5.38
N PHE A 16 21.83 7.84 5.92
CA PHE A 16 23.06 8.28 6.57
C PHE A 16 23.46 7.35 7.74
N MET A 17 22.52 7.05 8.64
CA MET A 17 22.77 6.13 9.75
C MET A 17 23.14 4.72 9.28
N MET A 18 22.51 4.22 8.23
CA MET A 18 22.81 2.90 7.66
C MET A 18 24.18 2.86 7.00
N ALA A 19 24.56 3.91 6.27
CA ALA A 19 25.90 4.04 5.72
C ALA A 19 26.95 4.10 6.83
N LEU A 20 26.69 4.88 7.89
CA LEU A 20 27.55 4.95 9.07
C LEU A 20 27.71 3.58 9.74
N PHE A 21 26.62 2.84 9.96
CA PHE A 21 26.67 1.49 10.53
C PHE A 21 27.47 0.52 9.67
N LEU A 22 27.32 0.57 8.34
CA LEU A 22 28.08 -0.26 7.42
C LEU A 22 29.59 0.07 7.48
N VAL A 23 29.95 1.35 7.52
CA VAL A 23 31.35 1.77 7.66
C VAL A 23 31.94 1.29 8.98
N VAL A 24 31.24 1.48 10.10
CA VAL A 24 31.69 1.00 11.42
C VAL A 24 31.84 -0.53 11.42
N PHE A 25 30.87 -1.25 10.85
CA PHE A 25 30.94 -2.71 10.71
C PHE A 25 32.16 -3.16 9.90
N ILE A 26 32.45 -2.51 8.77
CA ILE A 26 33.61 -2.85 7.93
C ILE A 26 34.91 -2.57 8.67
N VAL A 27 35.05 -1.38 9.30
CA VAL A 27 36.27 -1.02 10.05
C VAL A 27 36.53 -2.02 11.18
N PHE A 28 35.49 -2.34 11.96
CA PHE A 28 35.59 -3.31 13.06
C PHE A 28 35.92 -4.72 12.55
N SER A 29 35.29 -5.16 11.46
CA SER A 29 35.58 -6.47 10.85
C SER A 29 37.03 -6.55 10.37
N VAL A 30 37.55 -5.50 9.74
CA VAL A 30 38.94 -5.44 9.27
C VAL A 30 39.90 -5.49 10.45
N GLN A 31 39.62 -4.79 11.55
CA GLN A 31 40.44 -4.85 12.76
C GLN A 31 40.53 -6.28 13.31
N ILE A 32 39.39 -6.97 13.46
CA ILE A 32 39.35 -8.38 13.90
C ILE A 32 40.16 -9.28 12.97
N ILE A 33 40.06 -9.07 11.65
CA ILE A 33 40.81 -9.86 10.65
C ILE A 33 42.31 -9.64 10.79
N LEU A 34 42.76 -8.41 11.02
CA LEU A 34 44.20 -8.09 11.13
C LEU A 34 44.81 -8.58 12.44
N GLU A 35 44.03 -8.65 13.52
CA GLU A 35 44.48 -9.14 14.83
C GLU A 35 44.57 -10.68 14.90
N GLU A 36 43.86 -11.40 14.02
CA GLU A 36 43.82 -12.86 14.02
C GLU A 36 45.12 -13.46 13.43
N PRO A 37 45.90 -14.26 14.20
CA PRO A 37 47.15 -14.82 13.72
C PRO A 37 46.97 -15.99 12.73
N MET A 38 45.84 -16.69 12.75
CA MET A 38 45.63 -17.87 11.92
C MET A 38 45.01 -17.51 10.56
N LEU A 39 45.77 -17.69 9.46
CA LEU A 39 45.31 -17.41 8.09
C LEU A 39 43.98 -18.08 7.71
N ARG A 40 43.74 -19.31 8.19
CA ARG A 40 42.46 -20.01 7.96
C ARG A 40 41.27 -19.27 8.58
N ILE A 41 41.45 -18.70 9.77
CA ILE A 41 40.42 -17.96 10.49
C ILE A 41 40.22 -16.58 9.85
N GLN A 42 41.30 -15.91 9.41
CA GLN A 42 41.21 -14.68 8.62
C GLN A 42 40.35 -14.85 7.35
N ILE A 43 40.58 -15.92 6.58
CA ILE A 43 39.78 -16.23 5.38
C ILE A 43 38.31 -16.43 5.76
N LEU A 44 38.02 -17.16 6.84
CA LEU A 44 36.65 -17.35 7.32
C LEU A 44 35.98 -16.01 7.66
N TYR A 45 36.67 -15.12 8.39
CA TYR A 45 36.16 -13.80 8.74
C TYR A 45 35.93 -12.92 7.50
N ILE A 46 36.81 -12.95 6.50
CA ILE A 46 36.61 -12.25 5.23
C ILE A 46 35.34 -12.74 4.55
N LEU A 47 35.13 -14.05 4.45
CA LEU A 47 33.93 -14.62 3.83
C LEU A 47 32.66 -14.19 4.56
N VAL A 48 32.67 -14.22 5.90
CA VAL A 48 31.55 -13.76 6.73
C VAL A 48 31.27 -12.27 6.54
N MET A 49 32.31 -11.43 6.53
CA MET A 49 32.19 -9.98 6.30
C MET A 49 31.59 -9.68 4.92
N LEU A 50 32.09 -10.34 3.87
CA LEU A 50 31.58 -10.17 2.51
C LEU A 50 30.13 -10.63 2.39
N PHE A 51 29.79 -11.77 3.01
CA PHE A 51 28.43 -12.28 3.07
C PHE A 51 27.47 -11.24 3.68
N PHE A 52 27.75 -10.75 4.90
CA PHE A 52 26.87 -9.78 5.56
C PHE A 52 26.81 -8.44 4.81
N SER A 53 27.93 -7.96 4.27
CA SER A 53 27.96 -6.71 3.49
C SER A 53 27.13 -6.82 2.22
N PHE A 54 27.22 -7.95 1.51
CA PHE A 54 26.44 -8.21 0.31
C PHE A 54 24.93 -8.21 0.60
N PHE A 55 24.48 -8.96 1.59
CA PHE A 55 23.07 -9.01 1.97
C PHE A 55 22.55 -7.66 2.47
N PHE A 56 23.38 -6.92 3.21
CA PHE A 56 23.04 -5.56 3.65
C PHE A 56 22.80 -4.63 2.46
N ILE A 57 23.75 -4.55 1.52
CA ILE A 57 23.64 -3.70 0.33
C ILE A 57 22.41 -4.07 -0.50
N ILE A 58 22.19 -5.36 -0.76
CA ILE A 58 21.00 -5.83 -1.49
C ILE A 58 19.73 -5.42 -0.76
N SER A 59 19.65 -5.61 0.55
CA SER A 59 18.45 -5.26 1.32
C SER A 59 18.08 -3.78 1.19
N GLU A 60 19.08 -2.90 1.16
CA GLU A 60 18.88 -1.45 0.98
C GLU A 60 18.50 -1.08 -0.46
N ILE A 61 19.08 -1.75 -1.47
CA ILE A 61 18.68 -1.58 -2.87
C ILE A 61 17.21 -1.98 -3.06
N LEU A 62 16.82 -3.18 -2.59
CA LEU A 62 15.44 -3.65 -2.69
C LEU A 62 14.47 -2.70 -1.98
N ARG A 63 14.87 -2.20 -0.81
CA ARG A 63 14.09 -1.22 -0.07
C ARG A 63 13.91 0.08 -0.83
N PHE A 64 14.96 0.60 -1.45
CA PHE A 64 14.90 1.81 -2.27
C PHE A 64 13.87 1.67 -3.40
N PHE A 65 13.90 0.56 -4.14
CA PHE A 65 12.91 0.31 -5.18
C PHE A 65 11.48 0.20 -4.62
N TYR A 66 11.29 -0.46 -3.48
CA TYR A 66 9.97 -0.57 -2.86
C TYR A 66 9.41 0.79 -2.42
N GLN A 67 10.26 1.64 -1.81
CA GLN A 67 9.88 2.99 -1.40
C GLN A 67 9.59 3.88 -2.60
N LYS A 68 10.39 3.78 -3.66
CA LYS A 68 10.16 4.49 -4.92
C LYS A 68 8.83 4.09 -5.56
N ALA A 69 8.53 2.79 -5.64
CA ALA A 69 7.25 2.31 -6.15
C ALA A 69 6.07 2.84 -5.31
N THR A 70 6.21 2.77 -3.98
CA THR A 70 5.20 3.28 -3.04
C THR A 70 4.99 4.79 -3.21
N LYS A 71 6.05 5.56 -3.40
CA LYS A 71 5.95 7.01 -3.66
C LYS A 71 5.14 7.27 -4.93
N HIS A 72 5.49 6.61 -6.03
CA HIS A 72 4.77 6.76 -7.29
C HIS A 72 3.27 6.47 -7.12
N LEU A 73 2.92 5.41 -6.40
CA LEU A 73 1.52 5.03 -6.21
C LEU A 73 0.75 5.97 -5.27
N VAL A 74 1.36 6.29 -4.12
CA VAL A 74 0.65 6.86 -2.97
C VAL A 74 0.73 8.40 -2.94
N ILE A 75 1.85 8.96 -3.41
CA ILE A 75 2.12 10.39 -3.39
C ILE A 75 1.91 10.97 -4.78
N ASP A 76 2.55 10.38 -5.80
CA ASP A 76 2.48 10.90 -7.16
C ASP A 76 1.23 10.41 -7.91
N CYS A 77 0.43 9.53 -7.28
CA CYS A 77 -0.82 8.97 -7.81
C CYS A 77 -0.69 8.37 -9.22
N ASN A 78 0.48 7.83 -9.54
CA ASN A 78 0.82 7.27 -10.86
C ASN A 78 1.02 5.75 -10.75
N PRO A 79 -0.03 4.95 -11.01
CA PRO A 79 0.05 3.51 -10.89
C PRO A 79 0.92 2.85 -11.98
N ASP A 80 1.07 3.48 -13.14
CA ASP A 80 1.86 2.95 -14.25
C ASP A 80 3.36 3.04 -13.95
N GLN A 81 3.83 4.17 -13.43
CA GLN A 81 5.21 4.28 -12.93
C GLN A 81 5.45 3.37 -11.71
N ALA A 82 4.45 3.23 -10.83
CA ALA A 82 4.56 2.33 -9.68
C ALA A 82 4.74 0.88 -10.11
N VAL A 83 4.02 0.43 -11.15
CA VAL A 83 4.13 -0.97 -11.65
C VAL A 83 5.48 -1.23 -12.30
N GLU A 84 6.03 -0.28 -13.06
CA GLU A 84 7.37 -0.40 -13.66
C GLU A 84 8.44 -0.60 -12.59
N VAL A 85 8.43 0.25 -11.56
CA VAL A 85 9.40 0.17 -10.45
C VAL A 85 9.19 -1.11 -9.62
N ALA A 86 7.94 -1.52 -9.38
CA ALA A 86 7.63 -2.78 -8.69
C ALA A 86 8.07 -4.02 -9.47
N ASN A 87 7.95 -4.00 -10.80
CA ASN A 87 8.45 -5.07 -11.66
C ASN A 87 9.98 -5.16 -11.62
N THR A 88 10.68 -4.03 -11.57
CA THR A 88 12.14 -4.02 -11.36
C THR A 88 12.51 -4.58 -9.99
N LEU A 89 11.81 -4.17 -8.92
CA LEU A 89 12.00 -4.76 -7.58
C LEU A 89 11.82 -6.28 -7.61
N LYS A 90 10.73 -6.77 -8.21
CA LYS A 90 10.42 -8.20 -8.30
C LYS A 90 11.53 -8.99 -9.00
N LYS A 91 12.18 -8.41 -10.02
CA LYS A 91 13.32 -9.03 -10.72
C LYS A 91 14.58 -9.08 -9.86
N LEU A 92 14.82 -8.04 -9.05
CA LEU A 92 15.99 -7.95 -8.16
C LEU A 92 15.83 -8.77 -6.86
N ASP A 93 14.59 -9.00 -6.42
CA ASP A 93 14.26 -9.70 -5.16
C ASP A 93 14.41 -11.23 -5.28
N ILE A 94 15.64 -11.69 -5.53
CA ILE A 94 15.97 -13.12 -5.70
C ILE A 94 15.61 -13.94 -4.46
N ILE A 95 15.79 -13.35 -3.27
CA ILE A 95 15.51 -13.98 -1.97
C ILE A 95 14.03 -13.88 -1.56
N LYS A 96 13.17 -13.28 -2.42
CA LYS A 96 11.73 -13.13 -2.20
C LYS A 96 11.35 -12.40 -0.91
N GLY A 97 12.22 -11.52 -0.41
CA GLY A 97 12.03 -10.77 0.83
C GLY A 97 10.86 -9.76 0.75
N TYR A 98 10.51 -9.32 -0.45
CA TYR A 98 9.39 -8.41 -0.71
C TYR A 98 8.17 -9.11 -1.31
N SER A 99 8.19 -10.44 -1.48
CA SER A 99 7.10 -11.19 -2.12
C SER A 99 5.71 -10.91 -1.51
N SER A 100 5.58 -10.92 -0.17
CA SER A 100 4.32 -10.61 0.52
C SER A 100 3.93 -9.13 0.41
N SER A 101 4.91 -8.23 0.46
CA SER A 101 4.68 -6.78 0.30
C SER A 101 4.19 -6.46 -1.11
N LEU A 102 4.83 -7.03 -2.14
CA LEU A 102 4.44 -6.91 -3.53
C LEU A 102 3.08 -7.55 -3.78
N LEU A 103 2.76 -8.68 -3.14
CA LEU A 103 1.44 -9.32 -3.24
C LEU A 103 0.32 -8.33 -2.91
N VAL A 104 0.42 -7.60 -1.80
CA VAL A 104 -0.57 -6.58 -1.43
C VAL A 104 -0.45 -5.36 -2.35
N PHE A 105 0.76 -4.92 -2.68
CA PHE A 105 1.01 -3.74 -3.50
C PHE A 105 0.36 -3.82 -4.88
N TYR A 106 0.44 -4.96 -5.56
CA TYR A 106 -0.21 -5.16 -6.86
C TYR A 106 -1.74 -5.05 -6.80
N THR A 107 -2.38 -5.36 -5.65
CA THR A 107 -3.84 -5.15 -5.52
C THR A 107 -4.20 -3.67 -5.62
N LEU A 108 -3.37 -2.80 -5.04
CA LEU A 108 -3.57 -1.36 -5.10
C LEU A 108 -3.33 -0.83 -6.52
N ILE A 109 -2.26 -1.28 -7.18
CA ILE A 109 -1.97 -0.91 -8.59
C ILE A 109 -3.14 -1.27 -9.49
N TYR A 110 -3.60 -2.52 -9.46
CA TYR A 110 -4.66 -2.96 -10.39
C TYR A 110 -6.00 -2.26 -10.11
N MET A 111 -6.30 -1.97 -8.84
CA MET A 111 -7.44 -1.14 -8.47
C MET A 111 -7.31 0.28 -9.04
N ASP A 112 -6.14 0.92 -8.87
CA ASP A 112 -5.86 2.28 -9.33
C ASP A 112 -5.86 2.41 -10.85
N GLN A 113 -5.47 1.35 -11.56
CA GLN A 113 -5.56 1.24 -13.02
C GLN A 113 -6.97 0.91 -13.51
N GLY A 114 -7.90 0.55 -12.61
CA GLY A 114 -9.22 0.05 -12.98
C GLY A 114 -9.18 -1.31 -13.70
N ASN A 115 -8.08 -2.04 -13.57
CA ASN A 115 -7.90 -3.36 -14.19
C ASN A 115 -8.46 -4.47 -13.29
N TYR A 116 -9.78 -4.54 -13.20
CA TYR A 116 -10.48 -5.48 -12.32
C TYR A 116 -10.25 -6.95 -12.70
N GLU A 117 -9.99 -7.25 -13.98
CA GLU A 117 -9.67 -8.61 -14.45
C GLU A 117 -8.34 -9.09 -13.87
N LYS A 118 -7.26 -8.32 -14.03
CA LYS A 118 -5.95 -8.64 -13.43
C LYS A 118 -6.01 -8.65 -11.91
N LEU A 119 -6.81 -7.77 -11.31
CA LEU A 119 -7.01 -7.76 -9.86
C LEU A 119 -7.65 -9.08 -9.39
N GLU A 120 -8.72 -9.53 -10.04
CA GLU A 120 -9.40 -10.78 -9.71
C GLU A 120 -8.49 -12.00 -9.92
N GLU A 121 -7.72 -12.05 -11.02
CA GLU A 121 -6.73 -13.09 -11.25
C GLU A 121 -5.66 -13.11 -10.15
N HIS A 122 -5.12 -11.96 -9.79
CA HIS A 122 -4.10 -11.83 -8.76
C HIS A 122 -4.60 -12.28 -7.38
N LEU A 123 -5.87 -12.03 -7.06
CA LEU A 123 -6.50 -12.46 -5.81
C LEU A 123 -6.71 -13.98 -5.70
N LYS A 124 -6.58 -14.74 -6.79
CA LYS A 124 -6.60 -16.23 -6.74
C LYS A 124 -5.39 -16.81 -6.00
N ASN A 125 -4.36 -16.01 -5.73
CA ASN A 125 -3.20 -16.46 -4.97
C ASN A 125 -3.62 -16.91 -3.55
N PRO A 126 -3.35 -18.17 -3.16
CA PRO A 126 -3.80 -18.72 -1.87
C PRO A 126 -3.17 -18.00 -0.66
N ALA A 127 -2.07 -17.27 -0.86
CA ALA A 127 -1.44 -16.47 0.20
C ALA A 127 -2.42 -15.47 0.83
N PHE A 128 -3.43 -14.99 0.09
CA PHE A 128 -4.45 -14.09 0.64
C PHE A 128 -5.27 -14.71 1.77
N GLN A 129 -5.33 -16.04 1.85
CA GLN A 129 -6.09 -16.76 2.87
C GLN A 129 -5.28 -17.11 4.13
N THR A 130 -3.99 -16.75 4.17
CA THR A 130 -3.05 -17.19 5.22
C THR A 130 -3.11 -16.37 6.51
N SER A 131 -3.66 -15.15 6.49
CA SER A 131 -3.76 -14.30 7.68
C SER A 131 -4.99 -13.41 7.66
N SER A 132 -5.46 -12.98 8.84
CA SER A 132 -6.61 -12.07 8.96
C SER A 132 -6.42 -10.75 8.18
N SER A 133 -5.18 -10.24 8.14
CA SER A 133 -4.89 -9.00 7.41
C SER A 133 -4.96 -9.22 5.89
N LEU A 134 -4.43 -10.33 5.38
CA LEU A 134 -4.51 -10.64 3.96
C LEU A 134 -5.92 -11.02 3.52
N LYS A 135 -6.70 -11.68 4.39
CA LYS A 135 -8.14 -11.92 4.16
C LYS A 135 -8.92 -10.61 4.08
N LEU A 136 -8.56 -9.62 4.91
CA LEU A 136 -9.16 -8.29 4.81
C LEU A 136 -8.82 -7.60 3.48
N VAL A 137 -7.57 -7.69 3.00
CA VAL A 137 -7.18 -7.21 1.67
C VAL A 137 -7.99 -7.90 0.58
N TYR A 138 -8.16 -9.22 0.66
CA TYR A 138 -9.00 -9.99 -0.28
C TYR A 138 -10.45 -9.50 -0.27
N ASN A 139 -11.09 -9.46 0.90
CA ASN A 139 -12.49 -9.05 1.02
C ASN A 139 -12.71 -7.61 0.54
N TYR A 140 -11.79 -6.71 0.85
CA TYR A 140 -11.82 -5.32 0.37
C TYR A 140 -11.80 -5.24 -1.16
N ASN A 141 -10.88 -5.94 -1.81
CA ASN A 141 -10.79 -5.89 -3.27
C ASN A 141 -11.99 -6.60 -3.93
N MET A 142 -12.44 -7.73 -3.36
CA MET A 142 -13.62 -8.43 -3.86
C MET A 142 -14.89 -7.58 -3.76
N PHE A 143 -15.06 -6.79 -2.69
CA PHE A 143 -16.16 -5.81 -2.60
C PHE A 143 -16.23 -4.89 -3.82
N TYR A 144 -15.11 -4.25 -4.19
CA TYR A 144 -15.07 -3.36 -5.35
C TYR A 144 -15.18 -4.09 -6.70
N ILE A 145 -14.64 -5.32 -6.80
CA ILE A 145 -14.85 -6.17 -8.00
C ILE A 145 -16.34 -6.47 -8.18
N GLN A 146 -17.06 -6.85 -7.12
CA GLN A 146 -18.49 -7.16 -7.24
C GLN A 146 -19.31 -5.92 -7.59
N ILE A 147 -18.95 -4.74 -7.05
CA ILE A 147 -19.55 -3.47 -7.49
C ILE A 147 -19.33 -3.24 -8.98
N HIS A 148 -18.12 -3.46 -9.48
CA HIS A 148 -17.82 -3.32 -10.92
C HIS A 148 -18.62 -4.30 -11.79
N LYS A 149 -18.89 -5.51 -11.27
CA LYS A 149 -19.75 -6.52 -11.91
C LYS A 149 -21.24 -6.24 -11.76
N ASN A 150 -21.65 -5.16 -11.11
CA ASN A 150 -23.03 -4.85 -10.74
C ASN A 150 -23.71 -5.95 -9.89
N ASP A 151 -22.92 -6.74 -9.15
CA ASP A 151 -23.40 -7.79 -8.23
C ASP A 151 -23.45 -7.23 -6.80
N PHE A 152 -24.51 -6.47 -6.52
CA PHE A 152 -24.69 -5.79 -5.23
C PHE A 152 -24.93 -6.76 -4.06
N GLU A 153 -25.47 -7.94 -4.34
CA GLU A 153 -25.74 -8.96 -3.32
C GLU A 153 -24.41 -9.51 -2.79
N LYS A 154 -23.51 -9.95 -3.67
CA LYS A 154 -22.17 -10.38 -3.26
C LYS A 154 -21.34 -9.24 -2.70
N ALA A 155 -21.44 -8.02 -3.25
CA ALA A 155 -20.79 -6.86 -2.66
C ALA A 155 -21.22 -6.66 -1.19
N THR A 156 -22.51 -6.86 -0.89
CA THR A 156 -23.02 -6.76 0.48
C THR A 156 -22.42 -7.84 1.40
N GLU A 157 -22.21 -9.06 0.91
CA GLU A 157 -21.54 -10.12 1.67
C GLU A 157 -20.11 -9.73 2.03
N TYR A 158 -19.31 -9.28 1.06
CA TYR A 158 -17.94 -8.83 1.33
C TYR A 158 -17.90 -7.62 2.27
N PHE A 159 -18.84 -6.69 2.15
CA PHE A 159 -18.95 -5.56 3.08
C PHE A 159 -19.21 -6.01 4.53
N LYS A 160 -20.04 -7.04 4.75
CA LYS A 160 -20.24 -7.62 6.08
C LYS A 160 -18.94 -8.22 6.62
N LEU A 161 -18.23 -8.99 5.80
CA LEU A 161 -16.95 -9.59 6.18
C LEU A 161 -15.89 -8.53 6.54
N ILE A 162 -15.86 -7.40 5.82
CA ILE A 162 -14.99 -6.26 6.14
C ILE A 162 -15.37 -5.67 7.50
N ASN A 163 -16.65 -5.37 7.73
CA ASN A 163 -17.09 -4.81 9.02
C ASN A 163 -16.78 -5.73 10.20
N ASP A 164 -17.02 -7.03 10.05
CA ASP A 164 -16.77 -8.00 11.10
C ASP A 164 -15.27 -8.08 11.41
N ALA A 165 -14.40 -8.02 10.40
CA ALA A 165 -12.94 -7.97 10.60
C ALA A 165 -12.50 -6.74 11.44
N TYR A 166 -13.19 -5.60 11.34
CA TYR A 166 -12.90 -4.40 12.14
C TYR A 166 -13.51 -4.44 13.56
N LYS A 167 -14.56 -5.26 13.79
CA LYS A 167 -15.18 -5.43 15.11
C LYS A 167 -14.44 -6.41 16.01
N VAL A 168 -13.65 -7.31 15.45
CA VAL A 168 -12.95 -8.37 16.19
C VAL A 168 -11.96 -7.78 17.20
N LYS A 169 -12.31 -7.84 18.49
CA LYS A 169 -11.45 -7.49 19.63
C LYS A 169 -10.57 -8.68 20.03
N THR A 170 -9.71 -9.19 19.15
CA THR A 170 -8.71 -10.20 19.52
C THR A 170 -7.48 -9.56 20.17
N LYS A 171 -6.62 -10.36 20.83
CA LYS A 171 -5.27 -9.91 21.23
C LYS A 171 -4.62 -9.23 20.01
N LYS A 172 -4.08 -8.01 20.17
CA LYS A 172 -3.56 -7.13 19.08
C LYS A 172 -2.78 -7.85 17.96
N ARG A 173 -2.12 -8.98 18.25
CA ARG A 173 -1.37 -9.80 17.29
C ARG A 173 -2.24 -10.52 16.24
N TYR A 174 -3.49 -10.85 16.54
CA TYR A 174 -4.39 -11.62 15.67
C TYR A 174 -5.50 -10.79 15.02
N ALA A 175 -5.67 -9.54 15.45
CA ALA A 175 -6.62 -8.61 14.86
C ALA A 175 -6.13 -8.15 13.49
N ALA A 176 -7.06 -7.99 12.54
CA ALA A 176 -6.73 -7.33 11.28
C ALA A 176 -6.30 -5.89 11.57
N ARG A 177 -5.17 -5.46 11.00
CA ARG A 177 -4.78 -4.05 11.11
C ARG A 177 -5.74 -3.22 10.28
N PRO A 178 -6.26 -2.09 10.80
CA PRO A 178 -7.07 -1.18 10.00
C PRO A 178 -6.18 -0.52 8.94
N VAL A 179 -6.13 -1.11 7.75
CA VAL A 179 -5.38 -0.62 6.59
C VAL A 179 -6.22 0.23 5.65
N TYR A 180 -7.55 0.17 5.78
CA TYR A 180 -8.49 0.93 4.96
C TYR A 180 -9.35 1.84 5.85
N SER A 181 -9.81 2.96 5.29
CA SER A 181 -10.79 3.81 5.98
C SER A 181 -12.15 3.12 5.94
N LEU A 182 -12.58 2.54 7.08
CA LEU A 182 -13.90 1.91 7.17
C LEU A 182 -15.03 2.91 6.89
N SER A 183 -14.82 4.19 7.22
CA SER A 183 -15.72 5.28 6.87
C SER A 183 -15.88 5.43 5.35
N MET A 184 -14.79 5.41 4.58
CA MET A 184 -14.87 5.50 3.11
C MET A 184 -15.57 4.28 2.50
N VAL A 185 -15.23 3.06 2.95
CA VAL A 185 -15.88 1.84 2.47
C VAL A 185 -17.39 1.83 2.80
N SER A 186 -17.75 2.31 3.99
CA SER A 186 -19.15 2.41 4.41
C SER A 186 -19.90 3.47 3.61
N ALA A 187 -19.27 4.59 3.29
CA ALA A 187 -19.86 5.62 2.42
C ALA A 187 -20.11 5.07 1.01
N ASP A 188 -19.15 4.39 0.38
CA ASP A 188 -19.38 3.70 -0.92
C ASP A 188 -20.57 2.74 -0.83
N TYR A 189 -20.62 1.90 0.21
CA TYR A 189 -21.71 0.94 0.40
C TYR A 189 -23.09 1.60 0.54
N TYR A 190 -23.21 2.63 1.38
CA TYR A 190 -24.49 3.30 1.60
C TYR A 190 -24.92 4.17 0.42
N LEU A 191 -23.95 4.70 -0.34
CA LEU A 191 -24.21 5.41 -1.58
C LEU A 191 -24.87 4.48 -2.60
N LEU A 192 -24.31 3.27 -2.76
CA LEU A 192 -24.87 2.22 -3.62
C LEU A 192 -26.26 1.77 -3.19
N LYS A 193 -26.58 1.83 -1.90
CA LYS A 193 -27.93 1.57 -1.38
C LYS A 193 -28.90 2.74 -1.54
N GLY A 194 -28.47 3.88 -2.07
CA GLY A 194 -29.29 5.09 -2.16
C GLY A 194 -29.51 5.79 -0.82
N ASN A 195 -28.79 5.42 0.25
CA ASN A 195 -28.95 6.04 1.57
C ASN A 195 -28.01 7.24 1.72
N MET A 196 -28.47 8.40 1.23
CA MET A 196 -27.68 9.63 1.16
C MET A 196 -27.29 10.17 2.54
N ASN A 197 -28.19 10.10 3.53
CA ASN A 197 -27.91 10.53 4.90
C ASN A 197 -26.75 9.75 5.52
N LYS A 198 -26.81 8.40 5.45
CA LYS A 198 -25.72 7.56 5.97
C LYS A 198 -24.42 7.77 5.18
N THR A 199 -24.51 7.92 3.86
CA THR A 199 -23.35 8.21 3.03
C THR A 199 -22.62 9.46 3.51
N TYR A 200 -23.35 10.55 3.70
CA TYR A 200 -22.79 11.81 4.20
C TYR A 200 -22.23 11.67 5.62
N ASP A 201 -22.94 10.96 6.50
CA ASP A 201 -22.48 10.70 7.88
C ASP A 201 -21.16 9.94 7.96
N PHE A 202 -20.91 9.02 7.03
CA PHE A 202 -19.62 8.34 6.96
C PHE A 202 -18.54 9.21 6.33
N LEU A 203 -18.88 10.00 5.31
CA LEU A 203 -17.93 10.91 4.66
C LEU A 203 -17.39 11.98 5.60
N LYS A 204 -18.23 12.58 6.45
CA LYS A 204 -17.81 13.59 7.43
C LYS A 204 -16.89 13.02 8.54
N ASN A 205 -16.92 11.71 8.76
CA ASN A 205 -16.08 11.05 9.76
C ASN A 205 -14.64 10.81 9.27
N VAL A 206 -14.37 11.02 7.98
CA VAL A 206 -13.02 10.92 7.43
C VAL A 206 -12.27 12.22 7.76
N VAL A 207 -11.02 12.10 8.22
CA VAL A 207 -10.16 13.25 8.53
C VAL A 207 -9.19 13.49 7.35
N PRO A 208 -9.46 14.46 6.45
CA PRO A 208 -8.73 14.56 5.19
C PRO A 208 -7.23 14.88 5.36
N THR A 209 -6.89 15.65 6.39
CA THR A 209 -5.49 16.05 6.71
C THR A 209 -4.57 14.88 7.06
N SER A 210 -5.14 13.69 7.26
CA SER A 210 -4.40 12.49 7.62
C SER A 210 -4.27 11.49 6.46
N LEU A 211 -4.95 11.73 5.33
CA LEU A 211 -4.90 10.92 4.12
C LEU A 211 -3.64 11.24 3.31
N ASN A 212 -3.11 10.24 2.61
CA ASN A 212 -2.15 10.51 1.53
C ASN A 212 -2.86 10.94 0.24
N ASN A 213 -2.12 11.41 -0.76
CA ASN A 213 -2.67 11.92 -2.01
C ASN A 213 -3.59 10.93 -2.72
N ARG A 214 -3.21 9.64 -2.78
CA ARG A 214 -4.06 8.59 -3.34
C ARG A 214 -5.39 8.49 -2.58
N GLU A 215 -5.34 8.28 -1.27
CA GLU A 215 -6.54 8.19 -0.42
C GLU A 215 -7.41 9.45 -0.47
N LEU A 216 -6.80 10.62 -0.53
CA LEU A 216 -7.46 11.91 -0.64
C LEU A 216 -8.19 12.06 -1.99
N THR A 217 -7.57 11.58 -3.07
CA THR A 217 -8.21 11.51 -4.40
C THR A 217 -9.45 10.61 -4.36
N TYR A 218 -9.36 9.43 -3.74
CA TYR A 218 -10.51 8.54 -3.55
C TYR A 218 -11.63 9.20 -2.72
N TYR A 219 -11.25 9.94 -1.68
CA TYR A 219 -12.19 10.68 -0.83
C TYR A 219 -12.96 11.75 -1.61
N TYR A 220 -12.26 12.55 -2.43
CA TYR A 220 -12.90 13.56 -3.27
C TYR A 220 -13.79 12.94 -4.34
N ILE A 221 -13.36 11.86 -5.01
CA ILE A 221 -14.22 11.15 -5.96
C ILE A 221 -15.49 10.61 -5.27
N LEU A 222 -15.39 10.12 -4.04
CA LEU A 222 -16.58 9.64 -3.31
C LEU A 222 -17.55 10.77 -2.96
N PHE A 223 -17.04 11.94 -2.55
CA PHE A 223 -17.85 13.14 -2.38
C PHE A 223 -18.49 13.61 -3.68
N ALA A 224 -17.75 13.56 -4.80
CA ALA A 224 -18.28 13.89 -6.11
C ALA A 224 -19.46 12.96 -6.47
N LYS A 225 -19.32 11.63 -6.31
CA LYS A 225 -20.41 10.69 -6.55
C LYS A 225 -21.64 10.95 -5.66
N TYR A 226 -21.42 11.32 -4.40
CA TYR A 226 -22.50 11.72 -3.50
C TYR A 226 -23.23 12.97 -4.02
N TYR A 227 -22.51 14.03 -4.36
CA TYR A 227 -23.13 15.27 -4.86
C TYR A 227 -23.76 15.11 -6.24
N LYS A 228 -23.25 14.20 -7.06
CA LYS A 228 -23.90 13.78 -8.31
C LYS A 228 -25.27 13.18 -8.06
N ALA A 229 -25.37 12.26 -7.10
CA ALA A 229 -26.65 11.64 -6.72
C ALA A 229 -27.66 12.67 -6.18
N GLU A 230 -27.17 13.67 -5.45
CA GLU A 230 -27.95 14.81 -4.94
C GLU A 230 -28.23 15.90 -5.99
N LYS A 231 -27.74 15.76 -7.23
CA LYS A 231 -27.82 16.77 -8.31
C LYS A 231 -27.30 18.15 -7.87
N ASN A 232 -26.20 18.16 -7.13
CA ASN A 232 -25.62 19.36 -6.53
C ASN A 232 -24.35 19.80 -7.28
N GLN A 233 -24.22 21.10 -7.52
CA GLN A 233 -23.08 21.70 -8.23
C GLN A 233 -21.73 21.48 -7.55
N LYS A 234 -21.72 21.14 -6.26
CA LYS A 234 -20.49 20.76 -5.54
C LYS A 234 -19.79 19.55 -6.14
N GLU A 235 -20.48 18.72 -6.93
CA GLU A 235 -19.86 17.63 -7.70
C GLU A 235 -18.62 18.12 -8.46
N THR A 236 -18.75 19.20 -9.23
CA THR A 236 -17.66 19.70 -10.08
C THR A 236 -16.44 20.15 -9.28
N VAL A 237 -16.65 20.72 -8.09
CA VAL A 237 -15.56 21.12 -7.19
C VAL A 237 -14.73 19.90 -6.79
N TYR A 238 -15.37 18.86 -6.28
CA TYR A 238 -14.68 17.66 -5.83
C TYR A 238 -14.04 16.85 -6.97
N VAL A 239 -14.63 16.87 -8.18
CA VAL A 239 -13.98 16.27 -9.36
C VAL A 239 -12.70 17.00 -9.72
N ASN A 240 -12.70 18.34 -9.66
CA ASN A 240 -11.52 19.14 -9.95
C ASN A 240 -10.43 18.94 -8.90
N ASP A 241 -10.77 18.91 -7.61
CA ASP A 241 -9.84 18.63 -6.53
C ASP A 241 -9.18 17.23 -6.70
N ALA A 242 -9.95 16.23 -7.13
CA ALA A 242 -9.43 14.90 -7.43
C ALA A 242 -8.49 14.89 -8.64
N ARG A 243 -8.81 15.66 -9.69
CA ARG A 243 -7.97 15.79 -10.91
C ARG A 243 -6.66 16.52 -10.64
N GLU A 244 -6.63 17.49 -9.73
CA GLU A 244 -5.41 18.19 -9.36
C GLU A 244 -4.40 17.26 -8.67
N ILE A 245 -4.89 16.34 -7.84
CA ILE A 245 -4.04 15.47 -7.02
C ILE A 245 -3.65 14.17 -7.74
N GLY A 246 -4.63 13.48 -8.33
CA GLY A 246 -4.44 12.13 -8.87
C GLY A 246 -5.10 11.92 -10.23
N PRO A 247 -4.73 12.71 -11.27
CA PRO A 247 -5.37 12.64 -12.58
C PRO A 247 -5.18 11.28 -13.26
N GLU A 248 -4.12 10.54 -12.90
CA GLU A 248 -3.78 9.27 -13.51
C GLU A 248 -4.60 8.08 -12.98
N LEU A 249 -5.30 8.25 -11.86
CA LEU A 249 -6.11 7.18 -11.25
C LEU A 249 -7.37 6.92 -12.10
N ALA A 250 -7.69 5.65 -12.31
CA ALA A 250 -8.85 5.23 -13.11
C ALA A 250 -10.18 5.78 -12.58
N HIS A 251 -10.31 5.93 -11.26
CA HIS A 251 -11.50 6.52 -10.64
C HIS A 251 -11.72 7.99 -11.01
N VAL A 252 -10.67 8.69 -11.43
CA VAL A 252 -10.72 10.07 -11.92
C VAL A 252 -10.91 10.08 -13.44
N LYS A 253 -10.09 9.32 -14.18
CA LYS A 253 -10.17 9.22 -15.65
C LYS A 253 -11.54 8.77 -16.15
N ASN A 254 -12.12 7.79 -15.46
CA ASN A 254 -13.38 7.18 -15.85
C ASN A 254 -14.59 7.83 -15.15
N TYR A 255 -14.39 8.93 -14.42
CA TYR A 255 -15.48 9.66 -13.81
C TYR A 255 -16.34 10.30 -14.90
N LYS A 256 -17.56 9.79 -15.08
CA LYS A 256 -18.59 10.28 -15.98
C LYS A 256 -19.81 10.63 -15.18
#